data_AF-A0AAW0VMI3-F1
#
_entry.id   AF-A0AAW0VMI3-F1
#
_cell.length_a   1.000
_cell.length_b   1.000
_cell.length_c   1.000
_cell.angle_alpha   90.00
_cell.angle_beta   90.00
_cell.angle_gamma   90.00
#
_symmetry.space_group_name_H-M   'P 1'
#
loop_
_entity.id
_entity.type
_entity.pdbx_description
1 polymer ?
#
loop_
_entity_poly.entity_id
_entity_poly.type
_entity_poly.pdbx_seq_one_letter_code
_entity_poly.pdbx_strand_id
1 'polypeptide(L)'
;MSSTPRWLRFKKIHYYLIPLVALVVWWGMLIALMSAWSIQGHPIYWFMGETDQNPVYISDIGATNLQPLFISCTGFQLIFFVGTLLMEYVLRRMKKLQPYVSNKQPWFAIVSIICAVIGQLGILFVSIFNTKNFHTVHITMVGVFIFFIFWACFFNFLNSFIFGNFPQRLHPNHERVIFGKHRWANLYMVSFFFKLLWLIVAVILAAFFGYEMKHDNDSISACFEWTISFWYGLLLVFWAIDLFPSAVKHYRIRHPEQYPAFVDRHKEPMAEVHDPNNENSFQPIPKRYSSSSGVRDDTTLENSPRIPPTQRVPQPLAVPENPYDGVITVPVEEVHTRSTFDNQRRTFVPPTQTYTGEPKLHEYSRQQMQNAQEQV
;
A
#
# COMPACT_ATOMS: atom_id res chain seq x y z
N MET A 1 -14.89 -46.58 2.28
CA MET A 1 -14.78 -45.42 1.36
C MET A 1 -15.96 -44.50 1.62
N SER A 2 -15.78 -43.43 2.40
CA SER A 2 -16.87 -42.50 2.74
C SER A 2 -17.08 -41.51 1.59
N SER A 3 -18.20 -41.67 0.88
CA SER A 3 -18.65 -40.73 -0.14
C SER A 3 -19.11 -39.43 0.51
N THR A 4 -18.25 -38.42 0.51
CA THR A 4 -18.62 -37.07 0.95
C THR A 4 -19.76 -36.54 0.04
N PRO A 5 -20.86 -36.01 0.60
CA PRO A 5 -22.06 -35.64 -0.16
C PRO A 5 -21.80 -34.53 -1.20
N ARG A 6 -22.40 -34.66 -2.40
CA ARG A 6 -22.15 -33.84 -3.60
C ARG A 6 -22.45 -32.34 -3.44
N TRP A 7 -23.30 -31.95 -2.49
CA TRP A 7 -23.75 -30.57 -2.29
C TRP A 7 -22.74 -29.66 -1.58
N LEU A 8 -21.66 -30.22 -1.01
CA LEU A 8 -20.54 -29.45 -0.45
C LEU A 8 -19.40 -29.22 -1.45
N ARG A 9 -19.59 -29.51 -2.75
CA ARG A 9 -18.61 -29.20 -3.81
C ARG A 9 -18.63 -27.72 -4.23
N PHE A 10 -18.74 -26.77 -3.30
CA PHE A 10 -18.35 -25.37 -3.53
C PHE A 10 -16.82 -25.28 -3.62
N LYS A 11 -16.22 -25.94 -4.61
CA LYS A 11 -14.76 -26.09 -4.82
C LYS A 11 -14.15 -24.86 -5.52
N LYS A 12 -14.68 -23.66 -5.25
CA LYS A 12 -14.22 -22.38 -5.81
C LYS A 12 -14.25 -21.27 -4.75
N ILE A 13 -13.46 -21.42 -3.68
CA ILE A 13 -13.29 -20.34 -2.70
C ILE A 13 -12.31 -19.32 -3.29
N HIS A 14 -12.84 -18.19 -3.73
CA HIS A 14 -12.05 -17.04 -4.15
C HIS A 14 -11.68 -16.24 -2.91
N TYR A 15 -10.46 -16.45 -2.40
CA TYR A 15 -10.01 -15.86 -1.13
C TYR A 15 -10.03 -14.32 -1.14
N TYR A 16 -9.88 -13.68 -2.30
CA TYR A 16 -9.98 -12.23 -2.42
C TYR A 16 -11.37 -11.66 -2.10
N LEU A 17 -12.43 -12.49 -2.11
CA LEU A 17 -13.78 -12.05 -1.75
C LEU A 17 -13.93 -11.82 -0.23
N ILE A 18 -13.06 -12.40 0.60
CA ILE A 18 -13.14 -12.30 2.06
C ILE A 18 -13.13 -10.83 2.51
N PRO A 19 -12.13 -10.00 2.15
CA PRO A 19 -12.16 -8.58 2.50
C PRO A 19 -13.26 -7.79 1.79
N LEU A 20 -13.71 -8.22 0.60
CA LEU A 20 -14.80 -7.53 -0.12
C LEU A 20 -16.16 -7.72 0.56
N VAL A 21 -16.40 -8.88 1.18
CA VAL A 21 -17.60 -9.09 2.00
C VAL A 21 -17.58 -8.17 3.22
N ALA A 22 -16.43 -8.01 3.88
CA ALA A 22 -16.27 -7.02 4.96
C ALA A 22 -16.55 -5.59 4.47
N LEU A 23 -16.06 -5.24 3.28
CA LEU A 23 -16.24 -3.92 2.68
C LEU A 23 -17.71 -3.60 2.44
N VAL A 24 -18.44 -4.53 1.81
CA VAL A 24 -19.86 -4.33 1.50
C VAL A 24 -20.67 -4.12 2.78
N VAL A 25 -20.40 -4.91 3.83
CA VAL A 25 -21.10 -4.75 5.11
C VAL A 25 -20.70 -3.43 5.78
N TRP A 26 -19.42 -3.07 5.77
CA TRP A 26 -18.92 -1.84 6.37
C TRP A 26 -19.50 -0.59 5.69
N TRP A 27 -19.32 -0.45 4.37
CA TRP A 27 -19.88 0.68 3.63
C TRP A 27 -21.40 0.67 3.60
N GLY A 28 -22.02 -0.49 3.49
CA GLY A 28 -23.47 -0.63 3.57
C GLY A 28 -24.03 -0.10 4.90
N MET A 29 -23.37 -0.42 6.01
CA MET A 29 -23.70 0.13 7.33
C MET A 29 -23.55 1.65 7.38
N LEU A 30 -22.41 2.21 6.93
CA LEU A 30 -22.19 3.66 6.92
C LEU A 30 -23.24 4.40 6.08
N ILE A 31 -23.54 3.88 4.88
CA ILE A 31 -24.57 4.43 4.00
C ILE A 31 -25.94 4.34 4.66
N ALA A 32 -26.27 3.23 5.33
CA ALA A 32 -27.54 3.06 6.02
C ALA A 32 -27.70 4.05 7.18
N LEU A 33 -26.66 4.26 7.99
CA LEU A 33 -26.67 5.24 9.09
C LEU A 33 -26.88 6.66 8.55
N MET A 34 -26.11 7.06 7.52
CA MET A 34 -26.24 8.37 6.89
C MET A 34 -27.63 8.57 6.27
N SER A 35 -28.13 7.56 5.56
CA SER A 35 -29.45 7.61 4.92
C SER A 35 -30.56 7.73 5.96
N ALA A 36 -30.48 6.98 7.06
CA ALA A 36 -31.46 7.06 8.12
C ALA A 36 -31.50 8.44 8.78
N TRP A 37 -30.34 9.04 9.04
CA TRP A 37 -30.27 10.41 9.57
C TRP A 37 -30.85 11.44 8.60
N SER A 38 -30.53 11.34 7.31
CA SER A 38 -31.06 12.24 6.28
C SER A 38 -32.58 12.12 6.10
N ILE A 39 -33.11 10.89 6.07
CA ILE A 39 -34.55 10.63 5.93
C ILE A 39 -35.34 11.14 7.14
N GLN A 40 -34.74 11.14 8.33
CA GLN A 40 -35.36 11.68 9.55
C GLN A 40 -35.36 13.23 9.60
N GLY A 41 -34.82 13.90 8.57
CA GLY A 41 -34.77 15.36 8.51
C GLY A 41 -33.61 15.97 9.28
N HIS A 42 -32.50 15.25 9.43
CA HIS A 42 -31.28 15.71 10.13
C HIS A 42 -31.54 16.02 11.62
N PRO A 43 -32.05 15.05 12.42
CA PRO A 43 -32.34 15.28 13.83
C PRO A 43 -31.07 15.59 14.61
N ILE A 44 -31.17 16.55 15.54
CA ILE A 44 -30.21 16.77 16.62
C ILE A 44 -30.66 15.90 17.80
N TYR A 45 -29.79 15.00 18.28
CA TYR A 45 -30.15 14.09 19.36
C TYR A 45 -30.01 14.76 20.73
N TRP A 46 -30.95 14.46 21.64
CA TRP A 46 -31.03 15.12 22.96
C TRP A 46 -29.77 14.95 23.84
N PHE A 47 -28.91 13.97 23.57
CA PHE A 47 -27.68 13.72 24.32
C PHE A 47 -26.46 14.48 23.77
N MET A 48 -26.61 15.23 22.68
CA MET A 48 -25.56 16.06 22.07
C MET A 48 -25.40 17.42 22.76
N GLY A 49 -26.38 17.83 23.58
CA GLY A 49 -26.47 19.21 24.05
C GLY A 49 -27.14 20.12 23.01
N GLU A 50 -27.08 21.44 23.22
CA GLU A 50 -27.65 22.45 22.30
C GLU A 50 -26.72 22.78 21.11
N THR A 51 -25.80 21.89 20.75
CA THR A 51 -24.88 22.11 19.64
C THR A 51 -25.49 21.66 18.31
N ASP A 52 -25.50 22.57 17.33
CA ASP A 52 -25.88 22.25 15.96
C ASP A 52 -24.71 21.51 15.28
N GLN A 53 -24.91 20.22 14.98
CA GLN A 53 -23.91 19.35 14.36
C GLN A 53 -24.37 18.95 12.95
N ASN A 54 -23.66 19.43 11.93
CA ASN A 54 -23.97 19.13 10.53
C ASN A 54 -22.68 18.91 9.70
N PRO A 55 -22.34 17.66 9.33
CA PRO A 55 -23.04 16.42 9.64
C PRO A 55 -22.86 16.00 11.11
N VAL A 56 -23.75 15.13 11.57
CA VAL A 56 -23.68 14.49 12.89
C VAL A 56 -22.61 13.39 12.91
N TYR A 57 -22.03 13.08 14.07
CA TYR A 57 -21.10 11.95 14.22
C TYR A 57 -21.79 10.61 13.91
N ILE A 58 -21.02 9.68 13.32
CA ILE A 58 -21.46 8.28 13.08
C ILE A 58 -21.80 7.63 14.41
N SER A 59 -20.93 7.82 15.41
CA SER A 59 -21.08 7.27 16.74
C SER A 59 -22.41 7.65 17.39
N ASP A 60 -22.92 8.84 17.08
CA ASP A 60 -24.14 9.34 17.68
C ASP A 60 -25.40 8.81 17.01
N ILE A 61 -25.41 8.68 15.69
CA ILE A 61 -26.47 7.91 15.00
C ILE A 61 -26.46 6.47 15.52
N GLY A 62 -25.26 5.91 15.71
CA GLY A 62 -25.03 4.59 16.28
C GLY A 62 -25.46 4.46 17.75
N ALA A 63 -25.72 5.55 18.47
CA ALA A 63 -26.22 5.55 19.85
C ALA A 63 -27.76 5.58 19.96
N THR A 64 -28.47 5.63 18.82
CA THR A 64 -29.94 5.64 18.75
C THR A 64 -30.53 4.23 18.66
N ASN A 65 -31.77 4.10 18.16
CA ASN A 65 -32.39 2.82 17.82
C ASN A 65 -31.62 2.03 16.73
N LEU A 66 -30.64 2.64 16.07
CA LEU A 66 -29.76 1.99 15.09
C LEU A 66 -28.54 1.31 15.70
N GLN A 67 -28.34 1.38 17.03
CA GLN A 67 -27.23 0.70 17.71
C GLN A 67 -27.14 -0.81 17.40
N PRO A 68 -28.24 -1.59 17.38
CA PRO A 68 -28.16 -3.02 17.05
C PRO A 68 -27.63 -3.29 15.63
N LEU A 69 -27.94 -2.40 14.68
CA LEU A 69 -27.39 -2.47 13.32
C LEU A 69 -25.88 -2.20 13.35
N PHE A 70 -25.45 -1.18 14.09
CA PHE A 70 -24.04 -0.85 14.23
C PHE A 70 -23.23 -2.00 14.85
N ILE A 71 -23.73 -2.61 15.93
CA ILE A 71 -23.09 -3.75 16.60
C ILE A 71 -23.01 -4.97 15.66
N SER A 72 -24.11 -5.31 15.00
CA SER A 72 -24.19 -6.49 14.14
C SER A 72 -23.27 -6.39 12.93
N CYS A 73 -23.27 -5.23 12.25
CA CYS A 73 -22.43 -5.00 11.09
C CYS A 73 -20.94 -4.93 11.46
N THR A 74 -20.59 -4.25 12.56
CA THR A 74 -19.20 -4.17 13.05
C THR A 74 -18.68 -5.55 13.49
N GLY A 75 -19.48 -6.30 14.25
CA GLY A 75 -19.13 -7.66 14.66
C GLY A 75 -18.94 -8.62 13.47
N PHE A 76 -19.79 -8.52 12.46
CA PHE A 76 -19.66 -9.31 11.24
C PHE A 76 -18.41 -8.92 10.44
N GLN A 77 -18.21 -7.63 10.19
CA GLN A 77 -17.05 -7.11 9.45
C GLN A 77 -15.72 -7.51 10.12
N LEU A 78 -15.65 -7.50 11.46
CA LEU A 78 -14.47 -7.90 12.23
C LEU A 78 -13.97 -9.30 11.84
N ILE A 79 -14.90 -10.26 11.72
CA ILE A 79 -14.57 -11.66 11.42
C ILE A 79 -13.84 -11.75 10.08
N PHE A 80 -14.32 -11.03 9.07
CA PHE A 80 -13.73 -11.03 7.74
C PHE A 80 -12.47 -10.16 7.64
N PHE A 81 -12.37 -9.08 8.43
CA PHE A 81 -11.15 -8.27 8.53
C PHE A 81 -9.99 -9.10 9.09
N VAL A 82 -10.17 -9.72 10.26
CA VAL A 82 -9.16 -10.60 10.85
C VAL A 82 -8.94 -11.83 9.97
N GLY A 83 -10.02 -12.38 9.42
CA GLY A 83 -9.99 -13.50 8.48
C GLY A 83 -9.13 -13.22 7.24
N THR A 84 -9.11 -11.98 6.76
CA THR A 84 -8.28 -11.56 5.62
C THR A 84 -6.79 -11.73 5.92
N LEU A 85 -6.33 -11.20 7.06
CA LEU A 85 -4.91 -11.31 7.47
C LEU A 85 -4.53 -12.76 7.81
N LEU A 86 -5.45 -13.50 8.46
CA LEU A 86 -5.24 -14.92 8.75
C LEU A 86 -5.12 -15.74 7.46
N MET A 87 -5.98 -15.50 6.47
CA MET A 87 -5.92 -16.18 5.17
C MET A 87 -4.68 -15.80 4.39
N GLU A 88 -4.23 -14.55 4.45
CA GLU A 88 -2.95 -14.17 3.87
C GLU A 88 -1.81 -15.02 4.48
N TYR A 89 -1.74 -15.11 5.80
CA TYR A 89 -0.74 -15.93 6.49
C TYR A 89 -0.83 -17.41 6.10
N VAL A 90 -2.02 -18.00 6.15
CA VAL A 90 -2.25 -19.43 5.85
C VAL A 90 -1.91 -19.73 4.38
N LEU A 91 -2.36 -18.92 3.43
CA LEU A 91 -2.12 -19.14 2.01
C LEU A 91 -0.63 -19.04 1.65
N ARG A 92 0.12 -18.14 2.32
CA ARG A 92 1.58 -18.06 2.16
C ARG A 92 2.28 -19.29 2.73
N ARG A 93 1.85 -19.79 3.89
CA ARG A 93 2.38 -21.04 4.49
C ARG A 93 2.07 -22.28 3.64
N MET A 94 0.88 -22.34 3.05
CA MET A 94 0.46 -23.41 2.13
C MET A 94 1.07 -23.28 0.73
N LYS A 95 1.94 -22.28 0.48
CA LYS A 95 2.49 -21.95 -0.84
C LYS A 95 1.41 -21.72 -1.92
N LYS A 96 0.19 -21.36 -1.54
CA LYS A 96 -0.90 -20.96 -2.45
C LYS A 96 -0.76 -19.49 -2.87
N LEU A 97 -0.20 -18.67 -1.99
CA LEU A 97 0.29 -17.33 -2.28
C LEU A 97 1.83 -17.33 -2.28
N GLN A 98 2.44 -16.21 -2.66
CA GLN A 98 3.89 -16.04 -2.62
C GLN A 98 4.43 -16.36 -1.22
N PRO A 99 5.26 -17.42 -1.07
CA PRO A 99 5.81 -17.80 0.22
C PRO A 99 6.76 -16.73 0.74
N TYR A 100 6.95 -16.71 2.06
CA TYR A 100 7.88 -15.77 2.71
C TYR A 100 9.30 -15.96 2.19
N VAL A 101 9.96 -14.83 1.91
CA VAL A 101 11.35 -14.75 1.42
C VAL A 101 12.35 -14.52 2.56
N SER A 102 11.86 -14.22 3.77
CA SER A 102 12.66 -13.97 4.96
C SER A 102 12.02 -14.61 6.19
N ASN A 103 12.86 -15.10 7.11
CA ASN A 103 12.43 -15.71 8.38
C ASN A 103 11.72 -14.73 9.33
N LYS A 104 11.87 -13.42 9.09
CA LYS A 104 11.22 -12.35 9.89
C LYS A 104 9.78 -12.05 9.45
N GLN A 105 9.42 -12.31 8.19
CA GLN A 105 8.09 -11.99 7.66
C GLN A 105 6.93 -12.77 8.32
N PRO A 106 7.07 -14.08 8.62
CA PRO A 106 6.03 -14.79 9.38
C PRO A 106 5.74 -14.15 10.73
N TRP A 107 6.78 -13.65 11.42
CA TRP A 107 6.62 -12.95 12.70
C TRP A 107 5.86 -11.65 12.54
N PHE A 108 6.20 -10.82 11.55
CA PHE A 108 5.44 -9.59 11.26
C PHE A 108 3.97 -9.89 10.93
N ALA A 109 3.70 -10.99 10.21
CA ALA A 109 2.33 -11.39 9.92
C ALA A 109 1.57 -11.80 11.21
N ILE A 110 2.20 -12.56 12.11
CA ILE A 110 1.57 -12.95 13.38
C ILE A 110 1.30 -11.73 14.26
N VAL A 111 2.28 -10.84 14.42
CA VAL A 111 2.12 -9.59 15.19
C VAL A 111 1.01 -8.74 14.60
N SER A 112 0.98 -8.59 13.27
CA SER A 112 -0.09 -7.88 12.57
C SER A 112 -1.47 -8.46 12.86
N ILE A 113 -1.62 -9.79 12.85
CA ILE A 113 -2.89 -10.47 13.17
C ILE A 113 -3.30 -10.20 14.62
N ILE A 114 -2.39 -10.31 15.59
CA ILE A 114 -2.70 -10.05 17.01
C ILE A 114 -3.15 -8.61 17.20
N CYS A 115 -2.40 -7.65 16.65
CA CYS A 115 -2.79 -6.24 16.69
C CYS A 115 -4.15 -6.02 16.01
N ALA A 116 -4.41 -6.65 14.86
CA ALA A 116 -5.70 -6.55 14.19
C ALA A 116 -6.84 -7.09 15.05
N VAL A 117 -6.67 -8.23 15.74
CA VAL A 117 -7.70 -8.76 16.65
C VAL A 117 -8.02 -7.76 17.75
N ILE A 118 -7.00 -7.19 18.41
CA ILE A 118 -7.21 -6.22 19.49
C ILE A 118 -7.88 -4.95 18.96
N GLY A 119 -7.39 -4.41 17.83
CA GLY A 119 -7.96 -3.22 17.21
C GLY A 119 -9.41 -3.44 16.81
N GLN A 120 -9.72 -4.58 16.18
CA GLN A 120 -11.09 -4.90 15.77
C GLN A 120 -12.04 -5.12 16.95
N LEU A 121 -11.57 -5.74 18.05
CA LEU A 121 -12.34 -5.76 19.30
C LEU A 121 -12.59 -4.35 19.84
N GLY A 122 -11.63 -3.44 19.67
CA GLY A 122 -11.80 -2.01 19.96
C GLY A 122 -13.02 -1.41 19.24
N ILE A 123 -13.12 -1.53 17.91
CA ILE A 123 -14.27 -0.97 17.18
C ILE A 123 -15.58 -1.70 17.47
N LEU A 124 -15.54 -3.00 17.77
CA LEU A 124 -16.72 -3.70 18.28
C LEU A 124 -17.19 -3.10 19.62
N PHE A 125 -16.26 -2.82 20.53
CA PHE A 125 -16.59 -2.15 21.79
C PHE A 125 -17.05 -0.70 21.60
N VAL A 126 -16.55 0.04 20.61
CA VAL A 126 -17.07 1.35 20.20
C VAL A 126 -18.56 1.27 19.85
N SER A 127 -18.99 0.20 19.15
CA SER A 127 -20.41 0.01 18.81
C SER A 127 -21.30 -0.40 20.01
N ILE A 128 -20.73 -1.07 21.01
CA ILE A 128 -21.44 -1.54 22.21
C ILE A 128 -21.55 -0.43 23.26
N PHE A 129 -20.42 0.21 23.59
CA PHE A 129 -20.35 1.33 24.53
C PHE A 129 -20.60 2.63 23.77
N ASN A 130 -21.87 2.97 23.59
CA ASN A 130 -22.31 4.14 22.84
C ASN A 130 -21.93 5.47 23.54
N THR A 131 -21.93 6.56 22.76
CA THR A 131 -21.63 7.92 23.23
C THR A 131 -22.65 8.43 24.25
N LYS A 132 -23.92 8.00 24.15
CA LYS A 132 -25.00 8.38 25.07
C LYS A 132 -24.76 7.97 26.53
N ASN A 133 -24.40 6.70 26.76
CA ASN A 133 -24.30 6.14 28.12
C ASN A 133 -22.85 6.02 28.61
N PHE A 134 -21.89 5.90 27.69
CA PHE A 134 -20.50 5.51 28.00
C PHE A 134 -19.46 6.32 27.21
N HIS A 135 -19.64 7.65 27.08
CA HIS A 135 -18.79 8.53 26.27
C HIS A 135 -17.27 8.33 26.49
N THR A 136 -16.78 8.34 27.72
CA THR A 136 -15.35 8.14 28.02
C THR A 136 -14.82 6.79 27.55
N VAL A 137 -15.62 5.73 27.72
CA VAL A 137 -15.26 4.38 27.28
C VAL A 137 -15.24 4.33 25.76
N HIS A 138 -16.23 4.93 25.10
CA HIS A 138 -16.33 5.02 23.64
C HIS A 138 -15.06 5.62 23.04
N ILE A 139 -14.68 6.83 23.47
CA ILE A 139 -13.49 7.54 22.96
C ILE A 139 -12.20 6.75 23.26
N THR A 140 -12.10 6.12 24.43
CA THR A 140 -10.96 5.26 24.76
C THR A 140 -10.87 4.06 23.81
N MET A 141 -11.99 3.42 23.48
CA MET A 141 -12.04 2.29 22.55
C MET A 141 -11.74 2.71 21.10
N VAL A 142 -12.13 3.92 20.68
CA VAL A 142 -11.70 4.50 19.40
C VAL A 142 -10.17 4.64 19.36
N GLY A 143 -9.57 5.15 20.44
CA GLY A 143 -8.10 5.23 20.56
C GLY A 143 -7.41 3.87 20.48
N VAL A 144 -7.94 2.86 21.18
CA VAL A 144 -7.46 1.47 21.10
C VAL A 144 -7.55 0.93 19.67
N PHE A 145 -8.69 1.12 19.00
CA PHE A 145 -8.88 0.73 17.61
C PHE A 145 -7.83 1.36 16.70
N ILE A 146 -7.66 2.68 16.72
CA ILE A 146 -6.72 3.40 15.86
C ILE A 146 -5.28 2.93 16.11
N PHE A 147 -4.85 2.86 17.37
CA PHE A 147 -3.49 2.47 17.73
C PHE A 147 -3.14 1.06 17.24
N PHE A 148 -3.99 0.07 17.52
CA PHE A 148 -3.70 -1.31 17.17
C PHE A 148 -3.88 -1.57 15.67
N ILE A 149 -4.84 -0.93 14.99
CA ILE A 149 -4.97 -1.05 13.53
C ILE A 149 -3.80 -0.38 12.80
N PHE A 150 -3.27 0.73 13.31
CA PHE A 150 -2.05 1.33 12.78
C PHE A 150 -0.89 0.34 12.79
N TRP A 151 -0.62 -0.29 13.95
CA TRP A 151 0.45 -1.29 14.06
C TRP A 151 0.18 -2.55 13.22
N ALA A 152 -1.07 -2.99 13.15
CA ALA A 152 -1.46 -4.09 12.27
C ALA A 152 -1.12 -3.78 10.81
N CYS A 153 -1.48 -2.58 10.33
CA CYS A 153 -1.17 -2.11 8.97
C CYS A 153 0.35 -1.99 8.77
N PHE A 154 1.07 -1.37 9.70
CA PHE A 154 2.51 -1.19 9.63
C PHE A 154 3.25 -2.52 9.41
N PHE A 155 2.98 -3.53 10.24
CA PHE A 155 3.62 -4.85 10.09
C PHE A 155 3.17 -5.60 8.85
N ASN A 156 1.90 -5.48 8.44
CA ASN A 156 1.41 -6.07 7.19
C ASN A 156 2.09 -5.42 5.96
N PHE A 157 2.28 -4.10 5.98
CA PHE A 157 2.85 -3.37 4.85
C PHE A 157 4.37 -3.58 4.78
N LEU A 158 5.05 -3.73 5.91
CA LEU A 158 6.45 -4.18 5.95
C LEU A 158 6.63 -5.55 5.26
N ASN A 159 5.67 -6.47 5.39
CA ASN A 159 5.72 -7.72 4.62
C ASN A 159 5.66 -7.47 3.11
N SER A 160 4.76 -6.59 2.66
CA SER A 160 4.63 -6.18 1.25
C SER A 160 5.90 -5.49 0.75
N PHE A 161 6.51 -4.62 1.56
CA PHE A 161 7.77 -3.95 1.26
C PHE A 161 8.92 -4.93 1.06
N ILE A 162 9.07 -5.94 1.93
CA ILE A 162 10.11 -6.96 1.79
C ILE A 162 9.94 -7.76 0.50
N PHE A 163 8.69 -8.06 0.10
CA PHE A 163 8.43 -8.71 -1.20
C PHE A 163 8.81 -7.81 -2.39
N GLY A 164 8.52 -6.52 -2.32
CA GLY A 164 8.89 -5.55 -3.36
C GLY A 164 10.41 -5.36 -3.47
N ASN A 165 11.11 -5.25 -2.34
CA ASN A 165 12.53 -4.87 -2.31
C ASN A 165 13.49 -6.02 -2.68
N PHE A 166 13.07 -7.27 -2.50
CA PHE A 166 13.87 -8.45 -2.84
C PHE A 166 13.20 -9.30 -3.94
N PRO A 167 13.01 -8.76 -5.15
CA PRO A 167 12.32 -9.46 -6.21
C PRO A 167 13.06 -10.73 -6.65
N GLN A 168 14.39 -10.78 -6.54
CA GLN A 168 15.20 -11.95 -6.92
C GLN A 168 14.99 -13.15 -6.00
N ARG A 169 14.43 -12.94 -4.80
CA ARG A 169 14.12 -14.03 -3.85
C ARG A 169 12.69 -14.53 -4.01
N LEU A 170 11.93 -13.95 -4.93
CA LEU A 170 10.56 -14.37 -5.17
C LEU A 170 10.56 -15.75 -5.85
N HIS A 171 9.66 -16.64 -5.44
CA HIS A 171 9.50 -17.93 -6.12
C HIS A 171 9.12 -17.73 -7.60
N PRO A 172 9.84 -18.32 -8.57
CA PRO A 172 9.64 -18.11 -10.01
C PRO A 172 8.20 -18.34 -10.52
N ASN A 173 7.50 -19.33 -9.95
CA ASN A 173 6.07 -19.56 -10.22
C ASN A 173 5.12 -18.38 -9.89
N HIS A 174 5.53 -17.42 -9.08
CA HIS A 174 4.76 -16.20 -8.75
C HIS A 174 5.36 -14.93 -9.38
N GLU A 175 6.43 -15.07 -10.17
CA GLU A 175 7.17 -13.98 -10.82
C GLU A 175 6.40 -13.34 -11.98
N ARG A 176 5.32 -13.96 -12.47
CA ARG A 176 4.55 -13.44 -13.62
C ARG A 176 3.42 -12.47 -13.27
N VAL A 177 3.31 -12.01 -12.03
CA VAL A 177 2.44 -10.85 -11.70
C VAL A 177 3.23 -9.53 -11.71
N ILE A 178 4.40 -9.54 -12.36
CA ILE A 178 5.21 -8.36 -12.57
C ILE A 178 4.73 -7.73 -13.89
N PHE A 179 4.20 -6.51 -13.84
CA PHE A 179 3.68 -5.78 -15.01
C PHE A 179 4.79 -5.23 -15.94
N GLY A 180 6.05 -5.68 -15.79
CA GLY A 180 7.16 -5.24 -16.63
C GLY A 180 8.53 -5.76 -16.16
N LYS A 181 9.59 -5.50 -16.92
CA LYS A 181 10.98 -5.88 -16.53
C LYS A 181 11.55 -5.02 -15.39
N HIS A 182 10.88 -3.93 -15.03
CA HIS A 182 11.38 -2.94 -14.09
C HIS A 182 10.97 -3.26 -12.64
N ARG A 183 11.92 -3.15 -11.69
CA ARG A 183 11.73 -3.48 -10.25
C ARG A 183 10.54 -2.76 -9.58
N TRP A 184 10.13 -1.62 -10.12
CA TRP A 184 9.06 -0.78 -9.59
C TRP A 184 7.66 -1.15 -10.15
N ALA A 185 7.59 -1.98 -11.19
CA ALA A 185 6.34 -2.49 -11.78
C ALA A 185 5.89 -3.83 -11.18
N ASN A 186 6.52 -4.26 -10.08
CA ASN A 186 6.13 -5.45 -9.35
C ASN A 186 4.80 -5.18 -8.60
N LEU A 187 3.79 -6.05 -8.79
CA LEU A 187 2.49 -5.91 -8.12
C LEU A 187 2.62 -5.73 -6.60
N TYR A 188 3.58 -6.40 -5.95
CA TYR A 188 3.79 -6.25 -4.51
C TYR A 188 4.33 -4.88 -4.11
N MET A 189 5.16 -4.27 -4.95
CA MET A 189 5.71 -2.93 -4.71
C MET A 189 4.65 -1.86 -4.97
N VAL A 190 3.89 -2.00 -6.05
CA VAL A 190 2.76 -1.12 -6.38
C VAL A 190 1.70 -1.18 -5.27
N SER A 191 1.33 -2.39 -4.85
CA SER A 191 0.42 -2.61 -3.73
C SER A 191 0.94 -2.01 -2.42
N PHE A 192 2.25 -2.12 -2.15
CA PHE A 192 2.87 -1.46 -1.00
C PHE A 192 2.72 0.07 -1.06
N PHE A 193 2.99 0.72 -2.19
CA PHE A 193 2.88 2.17 -2.30
C PHE A 193 1.44 2.66 -2.14
N PHE A 194 0.46 1.98 -2.72
CA PHE A 194 -0.95 2.33 -2.53
C PHE A 194 -1.38 2.22 -1.06
N LYS A 195 -0.95 1.17 -0.37
CA LYS A 195 -1.21 1.00 1.07
C LYS A 195 -0.46 2.01 1.94
N LEU A 196 0.77 2.36 1.58
CA LEU A 196 1.54 3.38 2.28
C LEU A 196 0.88 4.75 2.14
N LEU A 197 0.48 5.13 0.92
CA LEU A 197 -0.28 6.35 0.68
C LEU A 197 -1.59 6.33 1.49
N TRP A 198 -2.30 5.21 1.47
CA TRP A 198 -3.51 5.02 2.26
C TRP A 198 -3.28 5.25 3.76
N LEU A 199 -2.19 4.68 4.31
CA LEU A 199 -1.83 4.83 5.73
C LEU A 199 -1.51 6.28 6.09
N ILE A 200 -0.72 6.96 5.25
CA ILE A 200 -0.35 8.36 5.48
C ILE A 200 -1.61 9.23 5.53
N VAL A 201 -2.51 9.07 4.55
CA VAL A 201 -3.79 9.80 4.51
C VAL A 201 -4.63 9.45 5.74
N ALA A 202 -4.71 8.17 6.12
CA ALA A 202 -5.46 7.75 7.31
C ALA A 202 -4.92 8.37 8.61
N VAL A 203 -3.59 8.43 8.78
CA VAL A 203 -2.96 9.06 9.95
C VAL A 203 -3.24 10.57 9.99
N ILE A 204 -3.17 11.24 8.83
CA ILE A 204 -3.49 12.67 8.73
C ILE A 204 -4.96 12.92 9.11
N LEU A 205 -5.89 12.15 8.53
CA LEU A 205 -7.32 12.27 8.85
C LEU A 205 -7.60 11.97 10.33
N ALA A 206 -6.95 10.95 10.91
CA ALA A 206 -7.12 10.61 12.32
C ALA A 206 -6.57 11.69 13.26
N ALA A 207 -5.45 12.33 12.87
CA ALA A 207 -4.88 13.44 13.62
C ALA A 207 -5.80 14.67 13.58
N PHE A 208 -6.37 15.01 12.42
CA PHE A 208 -7.35 16.09 12.31
C PHE A 208 -8.64 15.78 13.07
N PHE A 209 -9.16 14.57 12.96
CA PHE A 209 -10.30 14.10 13.77
C PHE A 209 -10.05 14.33 15.27
N GLY A 210 -8.94 13.81 15.80
CA GLY A 210 -8.61 13.97 17.21
C GLY A 210 -8.31 15.42 17.62
N TYR A 211 -7.77 16.24 16.71
CA TYR A 211 -7.51 17.65 16.95
C TYR A 211 -8.81 18.46 17.04
N GLU A 212 -9.70 18.34 16.06
CA GLU A 212 -10.98 19.06 16.03
C GLU A 212 -11.90 18.63 17.18
N MET A 213 -11.92 17.33 17.51
CA MET A 213 -12.65 16.80 18.66
C MET A 213 -12.17 17.41 20.00
N LYS A 214 -10.91 17.82 20.10
CA LYS A 214 -10.36 18.47 21.29
C LYS A 214 -10.68 19.97 21.36
N HIS A 215 -10.99 20.61 20.23
CA HIS A 215 -11.29 22.04 20.13
C HIS A 215 -12.80 22.30 20.04
N ASP A 216 -13.64 21.31 20.37
CA ASP A 216 -15.10 21.41 20.37
C ASP A 216 -15.72 21.82 19.02
N ASN A 217 -15.00 21.57 17.91
CA ASN A 217 -15.44 21.82 16.54
C ASN A 217 -16.19 20.62 15.97
N ASP A 218 -17.34 20.29 16.57
CA ASP A 218 -18.03 19.02 16.37
C ASP A 218 -18.40 18.71 14.92
N SER A 219 -18.95 19.68 14.19
CA SER A 219 -19.34 19.45 12.78
C SER A 219 -18.15 19.10 11.89
N ILE A 220 -16.99 19.73 12.15
CA ILE A 220 -15.76 19.50 11.37
C ILE A 220 -15.16 18.15 11.77
N SER A 221 -15.11 17.86 13.05
CA SER A 221 -14.67 16.58 13.59
C SER A 221 -15.52 15.42 13.06
N ALA A 222 -16.84 15.56 13.02
CA ALA A 222 -17.76 14.59 12.41
C ALA A 222 -17.48 14.38 10.92
N CYS A 223 -17.18 15.45 10.15
CA CYS A 223 -16.74 15.30 8.76
C CYS A 223 -15.50 14.40 8.64
N PHE A 224 -14.51 14.58 9.52
CA PHE A 224 -13.32 13.73 9.53
C PHE A 224 -13.63 12.29 9.93
N GLU A 225 -14.52 12.07 10.91
CA GLU A 225 -14.98 10.73 11.30
C GLU A 225 -15.63 9.99 10.12
N TRP A 226 -16.55 10.65 9.40
CA TRP A 226 -17.15 10.08 8.19
C TRP A 226 -16.13 9.79 7.11
N THR A 227 -15.24 10.76 6.84
CA THR A 227 -14.22 10.65 5.81
C THR A 227 -13.28 9.48 6.08
N ILE A 228 -12.73 9.38 7.29
CA ILE A 228 -11.82 8.29 7.65
C ILE A 228 -12.54 6.94 7.70
N SER A 229 -13.81 6.90 8.09
CA SER A 229 -14.62 5.68 8.11
C SER A 229 -14.88 5.13 6.70
N PHE A 230 -15.16 5.98 5.71
CA PHE A 230 -15.22 5.53 4.32
C PHE A 230 -13.85 5.16 3.77
N TRP A 231 -12.82 5.95 4.08
CA TRP A 231 -11.43 5.70 3.68
C TRP A 231 -10.94 4.33 4.18
N TYR A 232 -11.33 3.93 5.38
CA TYR A 232 -11.07 2.60 5.95
C TYR A 232 -11.51 1.46 5.05
N GLY A 233 -12.62 1.58 4.32
CA GLY A 233 -13.04 0.54 3.38
C GLY A 233 -12.06 0.31 2.22
N LEU A 234 -11.33 1.34 1.76
CA LEU A 234 -10.35 1.18 0.69
C LEU A 234 -9.20 0.25 1.07
N LEU A 235 -8.85 0.15 2.36
CA LEU A 235 -7.86 -0.81 2.84
C LEU A 235 -8.26 -2.25 2.49
N LEU A 236 -9.54 -2.58 2.62
CA LEU A 236 -10.08 -3.90 2.30
C LEU A 236 -9.97 -4.21 0.80
N VAL A 237 -10.12 -3.20 -0.06
CA VAL A 237 -9.88 -3.34 -1.51
C VAL A 237 -8.42 -3.70 -1.77
N PHE A 238 -7.47 -3.01 -1.13
CA PHE A 238 -6.04 -3.31 -1.31
C PHE A 238 -5.66 -4.71 -0.83
N TRP A 239 -6.23 -5.17 0.29
CA TRP A 239 -6.02 -6.56 0.73
C TRP A 239 -6.72 -7.58 -0.16
N ALA A 240 -7.85 -7.25 -0.79
CA ALA A 240 -8.45 -8.09 -1.82
C ALA A 240 -7.48 -8.29 -3.00
N ILE A 241 -6.83 -7.20 -3.45
CA ILE A 241 -5.83 -7.24 -4.52
C ILE A 241 -4.63 -8.11 -4.13
N ASP A 242 -4.17 -8.07 -2.87
CA ASP A 242 -3.07 -8.95 -2.41
C ASP A 242 -3.41 -10.43 -2.41
N LEU A 243 -4.68 -10.77 -2.18
CA LEU A 243 -5.17 -12.15 -2.18
C LEU A 243 -5.51 -12.65 -3.60
N PHE A 244 -5.73 -11.75 -4.55
CA PHE A 244 -6.09 -12.07 -5.94
C PHE A 244 -5.12 -13.04 -6.65
N PRO A 245 -3.78 -12.94 -6.50
CA PRO A 245 -2.85 -13.88 -7.12
C PRO A 245 -3.10 -15.35 -6.77
N SER A 246 -3.71 -15.65 -5.60
CA SER A 246 -4.08 -17.01 -5.23
C SER A 246 -5.12 -17.64 -6.17
N ALA A 247 -6.08 -16.83 -6.65
CA ALA A 247 -7.11 -17.26 -7.59
C ALA A 247 -6.53 -17.49 -8.99
N VAL A 248 -5.66 -16.57 -9.45
CA VAL A 248 -4.95 -16.69 -10.74
C VAL A 248 -4.11 -17.97 -10.78
N LYS A 249 -3.38 -18.27 -9.71
CA LYS A 249 -2.61 -19.50 -9.60
C LYS A 249 -3.48 -20.75 -9.70
N HIS A 250 -4.59 -20.76 -8.96
CA HIS A 250 -5.52 -21.90 -8.96
C HIS A 250 -6.13 -22.13 -10.34
N TYR A 251 -6.43 -21.06 -11.08
CA TYR A 251 -6.90 -21.13 -12.46
C TYR A 251 -5.84 -21.74 -13.39
N ARG A 252 -4.60 -21.26 -13.33
CA ARG A 252 -3.49 -21.76 -14.17
C ARG A 252 -3.19 -23.26 -13.96
N ILE A 253 -3.23 -23.73 -12.71
CA ILE A 253 -3.02 -25.16 -12.39
C ILE A 253 -4.11 -26.04 -12.99
N ARG A 254 -5.33 -25.53 -13.13
CA ARG A 254 -6.47 -26.28 -13.66
C ARG A 254 -6.49 -26.32 -15.20
N HIS A 255 -5.84 -25.37 -15.85
CA HIS A 255 -5.80 -25.23 -17.30
C HIS A 255 -4.36 -25.38 -17.84
N PRO A 256 -3.68 -26.52 -17.60
CA PRO A 256 -2.31 -26.73 -18.07
C PRO A 256 -2.17 -26.67 -19.60
N GLU A 257 -3.26 -26.94 -20.33
CA GLU A 257 -3.35 -26.83 -21.79
C GLU A 257 -3.23 -25.38 -22.30
N GLN A 258 -3.62 -24.40 -21.49
CA GLN A 258 -3.55 -22.97 -21.82
C GLN A 258 -2.29 -22.31 -21.26
N TYR A 259 -1.69 -22.90 -20.23
CA TYR A 259 -0.54 -22.37 -19.52
C TYR A 259 0.49 -23.48 -19.33
N PRO A 260 1.49 -23.63 -20.24
CA PRO A 260 2.51 -24.66 -20.09
C PRO A 260 3.20 -24.56 -18.73
N ALA A 261 3.54 -25.72 -18.17
CA ALA A 261 4.24 -25.81 -16.90
C ALA A 261 5.48 -24.91 -16.92
N PHE A 262 5.64 -24.11 -15.88
CA PHE A 262 6.74 -23.16 -15.81
C PHE A 262 8.08 -23.89 -15.75
N VAL A 263 8.96 -23.63 -16.72
CA VAL A 263 10.37 -24.05 -16.71
C VAL A 263 11.18 -23.00 -15.96
N ASP A 264 11.77 -23.40 -14.83
CA ASP A 264 12.64 -22.56 -14.02
C ASP A 264 14.03 -22.48 -14.65
N ARG A 265 14.23 -21.52 -15.57
CA ARG A 265 15.52 -21.29 -16.24
C ARG A 265 16.65 -20.87 -15.29
N HIS A 266 16.36 -20.51 -14.03
CA HIS A 266 17.38 -20.27 -13.01
C HIS A 266 17.91 -21.56 -12.36
N LYS A 267 17.24 -22.70 -12.62
CA LYS A 267 17.68 -24.04 -12.20
C LYS A 267 18.21 -24.88 -13.36
N GLU A 268 18.21 -24.35 -14.58
CA GLU A 268 18.94 -25.00 -15.66
C GLU A 268 20.42 -24.98 -15.28
N PRO A 269 21.10 -26.15 -15.23
CA PRO A 269 22.55 -26.15 -15.11
C PRO A 269 23.07 -25.27 -16.25
N MET A 270 23.97 -24.32 -15.95
CA MET A 270 24.65 -23.57 -17.00
C MET A 270 25.17 -24.61 -17.98
N ALA A 271 24.66 -24.61 -19.21
CA ALA A 271 25.12 -25.52 -20.23
C ALA A 271 26.65 -25.38 -20.25
N GLU A 272 27.36 -26.45 -19.90
CA GLU A 272 28.78 -26.53 -20.16
C GLU A 272 28.91 -26.32 -21.66
N VAL A 273 29.45 -25.15 -22.04
CA VAL A 273 29.90 -24.93 -23.41
C VAL A 273 31.09 -25.86 -23.56
N HIS A 274 30.82 -27.10 -23.95
CA HIS A 274 31.84 -28.04 -24.37
C HIS A 274 32.34 -27.56 -25.72
N ASP A 275 33.39 -26.74 -25.69
CA ASP A 275 34.19 -26.45 -26.88
C ASP A 275 35.05 -27.70 -27.15
N PRO A 276 34.80 -28.46 -28.23
CA PRO A 276 35.54 -29.68 -28.53
C PRO A 276 37.02 -29.43 -28.86
N ASN A 277 37.48 -28.17 -28.88
CA ASN A 277 38.86 -27.81 -29.23
C ASN A 277 39.70 -27.25 -28.07
N ASN A 278 39.22 -27.27 -26.82
CA ASN A 278 39.99 -26.75 -25.69
C ASN A 278 40.24 -27.82 -24.61
N GLU A 279 41.18 -28.72 -24.88
CA GLU A 279 41.83 -29.47 -23.81
C GLU A 279 42.73 -28.51 -23.01
N ASN A 280 42.38 -28.31 -21.74
CA ASN A 280 43.10 -27.56 -20.70
C ASN A 280 42.70 -26.09 -20.48
N SER A 281 41.62 -25.86 -19.74
CA SER A 281 41.65 -24.83 -18.68
C SER A 281 40.48 -24.96 -17.72
N PHE A 282 40.77 -25.46 -16.50
CA PHE A 282 39.93 -25.18 -15.33
C PHE A 282 40.27 -23.76 -14.88
N GLN A 283 39.37 -22.79 -15.09
CA GLN A 283 39.44 -21.51 -14.39
C GLN A 283 38.07 -21.10 -13.86
N PRO A 284 37.92 -20.89 -12.53
CA PRO A 284 36.72 -20.28 -11.99
C PRO A 284 36.73 -18.78 -12.28
N ILE A 285 35.65 -18.30 -12.92
CA ILE A 285 35.40 -16.87 -13.13
C ILE A 285 35.31 -16.16 -11.76
N PRO A 286 36.03 -15.05 -11.50
CA PRO A 286 36.04 -14.42 -10.19
C PRO A 286 34.70 -13.72 -9.89
N LYS A 287 34.23 -13.90 -8.64
CA LYS A 287 33.09 -13.16 -8.06
C LYS A 287 33.41 -11.67 -8.04
N ARG A 288 32.61 -10.83 -8.72
CA ARG A 288 32.59 -9.38 -8.49
C ARG A 288 32.08 -9.11 -7.08
N TYR A 289 32.98 -8.83 -6.14
CA TYR A 289 32.64 -8.17 -4.88
C TYR A 289 32.76 -6.66 -5.08
N SER A 290 31.67 -5.94 -4.82
CA SER A 290 31.66 -4.47 -4.76
C SER A 290 32.18 -4.00 -3.40
N SER A 291 33.35 -3.37 -3.43
CA SER A 291 33.85 -2.24 -2.60
C SER A 291 33.51 -2.18 -1.10
N SER A 292 34.56 -2.20 -0.27
CA SER A 292 34.67 -1.37 0.93
C SER A 292 36.13 -0.98 1.20
N SER A 293 36.27 0.24 1.69
CA SER A 293 37.42 1.09 1.98
C SER A 293 38.55 0.54 2.87
N GLY A 294 39.78 0.99 2.63
CA GLY A 294 40.86 0.94 3.63
C GLY A 294 42.27 1.24 3.11
N VAL A 295 42.68 2.50 3.23
CA VAL A 295 44.00 3.04 3.64
C VAL A 295 45.31 2.59 2.93
N ARG A 296 46.16 3.61 2.68
CA ARG A 296 47.50 3.64 2.05
C ARG A 296 48.54 2.70 2.69
N ASP A 297 49.53 2.26 1.90
CA ASP A 297 50.96 2.57 2.11
C ASP A 297 51.85 2.08 0.94
N ASP A 298 53.05 2.65 0.88
CA ASP A 298 53.94 2.88 -0.27
C ASP A 298 54.79 1.69 -0.80
N THR A 299 55.46 1.99 -1.93
CA THR A 299 56.74 1.45 -2.46
C THR A 299 56.78 0.07 -3.12
N THR A 300 57.00 0.01 -4.45
CA THR A 300 58.31 -0.30 -5.08
C THR A 300 58.22 -0.38 -6.62
N LEU A 301 59.41 -0.26 -7.22
CA LEU A 301 59.76 0.05 -8.61
C LEU A 301 59.51 -1.06 -9.66
N GLU A 302 59.42 -0.56 -10.90
CA GLU A 302 60.09 -1.04 -12.12
C GLU A 302 59.39 -1.99 -13.13
N ASN A 303 59.54 -1.53 -14.38
CA ASN A 303 59.68 -2.27 -15.64
C ASN A 303 58.43 -2.67 -16.46
N SER A 304 58.13 -1.78 -17.42
CA SER A 304 57.55 -2.12 -18.72
C SER A 304 58.59 -2.94 -19.53
N PRO A 305 58.19 -3.85 -20.45
CA PRO A 305 58.02 -3.37 -21.81
C PRO A 305 57.05 -4.14 -22.74
N ARG A 306 56.61 -3.40 -23.77
CA ARG A 306 56.44 -3.78 -25.19
C ARG A 306 55.17 -4.51 -25.67
N ILE A 307 54.46 -3.79 -26.52
CA ILE A 307 53.38 -4.18 -27.45
C ILE A 307 53.99 -4.91 -28.68
N PRO A 308 53.33 -5.96 -29.19
CA PRO A 308 53.32 -6.25 -30.63
C PRO A 308 51.90 -6.29 -31.23
N PRO A 309 51.77 -6.22 -32.57
CA PRO A 309 50.64 -5.58 -33.25
C PRO A 309 49.51 -6.53 -33.69
N THR A 310 48.31 -5.92 -33.74
CA THR A 310 47.18 -6.13 -34.66
C THR A 310 47.09 -7.47 -35.42
N GLN A 311 46.14 -8.31 -35.04
CA GLN A 311 45.64 -9.38 -35.90
C GLN A 311 44.11 -9.27 -36.07
N ARG A 312 43.70 -9.43 -37.34
CA ARG A 312 42.36 -9.18 -37.92
C ARG A 312 41.23 -9.89 -37.18
N VAL A 313 40.14 -9.15 -36.98
CA VAL A 313 38.81 -9.65 -36.57
C VAL A 313 38.15 -10.41 -37.73
N PRO A 314 37.69 -11.66 -37.55
CA PRO A 314 36.69 -12.26 -38.43
C PRO A 314 35.28 -11.85 -37.96
N GLN A 315 34.40 -11.51 -38.91
CA GLN A 315 33.01 -11.15 -38.66
C GLN A 315 32.22 -12.29 -37.97
N PRO A 316 31.26 -12.00 -37.07
CA PRO A 316 30.37 -13.03 -36.55
C PRO A 316 29.30 -13.41 -37.58
N LEU A 317 29.13 -14.72 -37.76
CA LEU A 317 28.01 -15.36 -38.47
C LEU A 317 26.66 -14.93 -37.88
N ALA A 318 25.67 -14.76 -38.76
CA ALA A 318 24.31 -14.31 -38.47
C ALA A 318 23.61 -15.20 -37.41
N VAL A 319 23.02 -14.55 -36.40
CA VAL A 319 22.11 -15.16 -35.42
C VAL A 319 20.70 -15.15 -36.03
N PRO A 320 19.91 -16.24 -35.95
CA PRO A 320 18.55 -16.24 -36.48
C PRO A 320 17.63 -15.32 -35.66
N GLU A 321 16.89 -14.46 -36.36
CA GLU A 321 15.87 -13.55 -35.81
C GLU A 321 14.80 -14.30 -34.99
N ASN A 322 14.43 -13.70 -33.85
CA ASN A 322 13.37 -14.18 -32.96
C ASN A 322 11.98 -13.76 -33.52
N PRO A 323 10.99 -14.66 -33.69
CA PRO A 323 9.76 -14.37 -34.44
C PRO A 323 8.72 -13.48 -33.72
N TYR A 324 9.09 -12.69 -32.72
CA TYR A 324 8.14 -11.92 -31.90
C TYR A 324 8.42 -10.41 -31.82
N ASP A 325 9.31 -9.86 -32.65
CA ASP A 325 9.43 -8.41 -32.81
C ASP A 325 8.37 -7.86 -33.78
N GLY A 326 7.10 -7.94 -33.36
CA GLY A 326 6.01 -7.17 -33.94
C GLY A 326 5.99 -5.77 -33.34
N VAL A 327 6.87 -4.89 -33.82
CA VAL A 327 6.83 -3.46 -33.49
C VAL A 327 5.65 -2.84 -34.23
N ILE A 328 4.66 -2.32 -33.47
CA ILE A 328 3.65 -1.40 -34.00
C ILE A 328 4.39 -0.11 -34.38
N THR A 329 4.64 0.08 -35.68
CA THR A 329 5.18 1.32 -36.22
C THR A 329 4.06 2.35 -36.32
N VAL A 330 4.12 3.40 -35.50
CA VAL A 330 3.38 4.63 -35.73
C VAL A 330 4.26 5.51 -36.63
N PRO A 331 3.80 5.97 -37.80
CA PRO A 331 4.63 6.75 -38.69
C PRO A 331 4.89 8.14 -38.08
N VAL A 332 6.18 8.47 -37.89
CA VAL A 332 6.64 9.82 -37.60
C VAL A 332 6.82 10.52 -38.95
N GLU A 333 6.01 11.54 -39.19
CA GLU A 333 6.10 12.41 -40.35
C GLU A 333 7.31 13.35 -40.19
N GLU A 334 8.35 13.16 -41.01
CA GLU A 334 9.52 14.02 -41.04
C GLU A 334 9.21 15.32 -41.79
N VAL A 335 9.09 16.44 -41.05
CA VAL A 335 9.06 17.77 -41.64
C VAL A 335 10.50 18.25 -41.87
N HIS A 336 10.88 18.26 -43.14
CA HIS A 336 12.10 18.87 -43.65
C HIS A 336 11.99 20.40 -43.59
N THR A 337 12.93 21.12 -42.98
CA THR A 337 13.31 22.46 -43.44
C THR A 337 14.60 22.96 -42.80
N ARG A 338 15.60 23.18 -43.66
CA ARG A 338 16.72 24.09 -43.45
C ARG A 338 16.42 25.36 -44.27
N SER A 339 16.42 26.53 -43.65
CA SER A 339 17.14 27.74 -44.11
C SER A 339 16.62 29.02 -43.42
N THR A 340 17.60 29.78 -42.90
CA THR A 340 17.69 31.25 -42.82
C THR A 340 16.42 32.09 -42.61
N PHE A 341 16.37 32.88 -41.53
CA PHE A 341 16.28 34.34 -41.62
C PHE A 341 16.49 35.01 -40.24
N ASP A 342 16.98 36.24 -40.34
CA ASP A 342 17.58 37.11 -39.34
C ASP A 342 16.62 37.74 -38.31
N ASN A 343 17.23 38.25 -37.23
CA ASN A 343 16.84 39.40 -36.39
C ASN A 343 15.39 39.55 -35.87
N GLN A 344 15.21 39.49 -34.54
CA GLN A 344 14.82 40.67 -33.75
C GLN A 344 14.82 40.40 -32.22
N ARG A 345 15.45 41.34 -31.49
CA ARG A 345 15.39 41.50 -30.03
C ARG A 345 13.95 41.61 -29.51
N ARG A 346 13.69 41.05 -28.34
CA ARG A 346 13.27 41.81 -27.13
C ARG A 346 13.28 40.92 -25.88
N THR A 347 14.08 41.37 -24.91
CA THR A 347 14.06 41.01 -23.49
C THR A 347 12.67 41.23 -22.88
N PHE A 348 12.14 40.24 -22.16
CA PHE A 348 11.03 40.43 -21.24
C PHE A 348 11.42 39.90 -19.85
N VAL A 349 11.61 40.85 -18.93
CA VAL A 349 11.81 40.64 -17.49
C VAL A 349 10.42 40.72 -16.83
N PRO A 350 9.98 39.74 -16.03
CA PRO A 350 8.74 39.87 -15.28
C PRO A 350 8.91 40.81 -14.07
N PRO A 351 7.92 41.66 -13.75
CA PRO A 351 8.06 42.71 -12.75
C PRO A 351 8.05 42.18 -11.31
N THR A 352 8.98 42.70 -10.52
CA THR A 352 9.06 42.65 -9.06
C THR A 352 7.86 43.40 -8.46
N GLN A 353 7.05 42.73 -7.63
CA GLN A 353 6.07 43.42 -6.80
C GLN A 353 6.76 43.97 -5.55
N THR A 354 6.77 45.29 -5.43
CA THR A 354 7.24 46.05 -4.28
C THR A 354 6.12 46.11 -3.23
N TYR A 355 6.34 45.55 -2.05
CA TYR A 355 5.44 45.68 -0.91
C TYR A 355 5.84 46.93 -0.11
N THR A 356 5.07 48.00 -0.25
CA THR A 356 5.12 49.18 0.63
C THR A 356 3.96 49.10 1.60
N GLY A 357 4.21 48.72 2.84
CA GLY A 357 3.23 48.73 3.93
C GLY A 357 3.93 48.78 5.28
N GLU A 358 3.77 49.90 5.99
CA GLU A 358 4.31 50.13 7.34
C GLU A 358 3.75 49.14 8.38
N PRO A 359 4.53 48.77 9.41
CA PRO A 359 4.02 48.01 10.54
C PRO A 359 3.24 48.93 11.50
N LYS A 360 1.92 48.73 11.61
CA LYS A 360 1.13 49.27 12.73
C LYS A 360 1.50 48.52 14.01
N LEU A 361 2.19 49.21 14.93
CA LEU A 361 2.30 48.80 16.33
C LEU A 361 0.90 48.81 16.96
N HIS A 362 0.48 47.67 17.53
CA HIS A 362 -0.68 47.60 18.41
C HIS A 362 -0.33 48.25 19.76
N GLU A 363 -0.74 49.50 19.96
CA GLU A 363 -0.82 50.09 21.31
C GLU A 363 -1.99 49.44 22.06
N TYR A 364 -1.66 48.64 23.08
CA TYR A 364 -2.65 48.17 24.06
C TYR A 364 -3.09 49.35 24.93
N SER A 365 -4.40 49.63 24.95
CA SER A 365 -4.96 50.63 25.86
C SER A 365 -4.86 50.13 27.31
N ARG A 366 -4.50 51.02 28.24
CA ARG A 366 -4.33 50.72 29.68
C ARG A 366 -5.56 50.07 30.33
N GLN A 367 -6.74 50.15 29.72
CA GLN A 367 -7.96 49.50 30.21
C GLN A 367 -7.94 47.98 30.07
N GLN A 368 -7.23 47.41 29.09
CA GLN A 368 -7.14 45.95 28.93
C GLN A 368 -6.20 45.29 29.94
N MET A 369 -5.22 46.03 30.48
CA MET A 369 -4.32 45.51 31.51
C MET A 369 -4.93 45.53 32.93
N GLN A 370 -5.87 46.42 33.22
CA GLN A 370 -6.54 46.46 34.53
C GLN A 370 -7.53 45.30 34.71
N ASN A 371 -8.25 44.91 33.65
CA ASN A 371 -9.20 43.79 33.74
C ASN A 371 -8.51 42.41 33.88
N ALA A 372 -7.22 42.30 33.53
CA ALA A 372 -6.45 41.07 33.69
C ALA A 372 -5.87 40.89 35.12
N GLN A 373 -5.92 41.92 35.97
CA GLN A 373 -5.44 41.85 37.36
C GLN A 373 -6.57 41.59 38.38
N GLU A 374 -7.84 41.65 38.00
CA GLU A 374 -8.99 41.39 38.89
C GLU A 374 -9.51 39.93 38.81
N GLN A 375 -8.85 39.04 38.07
CA GLN A 375 -9.25 37.62 37.95
C GLN A 375 -8.17 36.62 38.44
N VAL A 376 -7.46 36.97 39.52
CA VAL A 376 -6.62 36.02 40.29
C VAL A 376 -7.18 35.84 41.69
#